data_AF-A0A932WQY8-F1
#
_entry.id   AF-A0A932WQY8-F1
#
_cell.length_a   1.000
_cell.length_b   1.000
_cell.length_c   1.000
_cell.angle_alpha   90.00
_cell.angle_beta   90.00
_cell.angle_gamma   90.00
#
_symmetry.space_group_name_H-M   'P 1'
#
loop_
_entity.id
_entity.type
_entity.pdbx_description
1 polymer ?
#
loop_
_entity_poly.entity_id
_entity_poly.type
_entity_poly.pdbx_seq_one_letter_code
_entity_poly.pdbx_strand_id
1 'polypeptide(L)'
;MVFRTISRIAKGAPLHLDKLRSPLDNPRRHCEHRVFDAAAQVIARVIDSQAVMNCRPGIRSNRGLGSALRRCGRIAIRLVIGLFLVVMAAAGAIYWQSSAARSRESGASGAPLAQAELDAIRPQVTVFCGNCHSVPSPEGFPKNAWHEEVSKGFDFYTKSGRTDLNPPPLERVVTFFRNQAPERIVILPACDDPGPSPVLFRPTSSTIAWQSRQHESQIASLRWDRLSVGEPPVLLACDMRTGEIRAGLPTRNEFAFESLARLDNPARAVPVDLDADGRLDLVVADLGSHLPSDHDKGRVVWLRRTEQGTFETIVLQSGLGRVADVEPADFDGDGDVDLIVAEFGWHKTGRILLLENKPNASGIPQFELHVVDPRSGTIHVPVADLDGDGRPDFVALISQEHETVEAFINEGQNRFRRETIFTAGDPAFGSSGIELVDLDRDGDLDVLYTNGDTFDSFYLKPYHGIRWFENQGDGSFAVHHLAAMPGVHRALAGDFDGDGDLDIAACAMIPPNINGNQPLSDFDAVLWLEQTAPGKFARHSLQRAACHHSAMAL
;
A
#
# COMPACT_ATOMS: atom_id res chain seq x y z
N MET A 1 -13.28 7.14 23.38
CA MET A 1 -14.25 7.85 24.25
C MET A 1 -13.98 9.36 24.34
N VAL A 2 -12.72 9.80 24.52
CA VAL A 2 -12.32 11.23 24.62
C VAL A 2 -12.61 12.06 23.36
N PHE A 3 -12.33 11.54 22.17
CA PHE A 3 -12.61 12.25 20.90
C PHE A 3 -14.11 12.52 20.65
N ARG A 4 -15.00 11.61 21.10
CA ARG A 4 -16.46 11.81 20.99
C ARG A 4 -16.98 12.90 21.93
N THR A 5 -16.30 13.13 23.05
CA THR A 5 -16.64 14.20 24.01
C THR A 5 -16.17 15.57 23.50
N ILE A 6 -14.97 15.64 22.91
CA ILE A 6 -14.44 16.87 22.30
C ILE A 6 -15.30 17.35 21.12
N SER A 7 -15.77 16.41 20.29
CA SER A 7 -16.67 16.71 19.16
C SER A 7 -18.06 17.20 19.60
N ARG A 8 -18.58 16.75 20.75
CA ARG A 8 -19.86 17.23 21.31
C ARG A 8 -19.77 18.61 21.95
N ILE A 9 -18.63 18.95 22.56
CA ILE A 9 -18.37 20.28 23.15
C ILE A 9 -18.23 21.34 22.05
N ALA A 10 -17.61 21.01 20.92
CA ALA A 10 -17.52 21.90 19.75
C ALA A 10 -18.89 22.24 19.12
N LYS A 11 -19.95 21.49 19.45
CA LYS A 11 -21.32 21.67 18.92
C LYS A 11 -22.32 22.25 19.93
N GLY A 12 -21.87 22.69 21.12
CA GLY A 12 -22.69 23.49 22.04
C GLY A 12 -23.75 22.75 22.87
N ALA A 13 -23.64 21.42 23.05
CA ALA A 13 -24.57 20.68 23.91
C ALA A 13 -24.15 20.70 25.41
N PRO A 14 -25.09 20.79 26.37
CA PRO A 14 -24.75 20.79 27.81
C PRO A 14 -24.26 19.42 28.32
N LEU A 15 -23.35 19.46 29.30
CA LEU A 15 -22.69 18.27 29.89
C LEU A 15 -23.43 17.81 31.17
N HIS A 16 -23.80 16.53 31.26
CA HIS A 16 -24.19 15.89 32.53
C HIS A 16 -23.02 15.03 33.04
N LEU A 17 -22.46 15.40 34.19
CA LEU A 17 -21.19 14.88 34.71
C LEU A 17 -21.27 13.50 35.41
N ASP A 18 -22.46 12.94 35.60
CA ASP A 18 -22.64 11.76 36.47
C ASP A 18 -22.36 10.39 35.80
N LYS A 19 -21.95 10.34 34.52
CA LYS A 19 -21.72 9.08 33.79
C LYS A 19 -20.25 8.71 33.52
N LEU A 20 -19.28 9.39 34.13
CA LEU A 20 -17.84 9.17 33.87
C LEU A 20 -17.11 8.22 34.86
N ARG A 21 -17.83 7.45 35.68
CA ARG A 21 -17.20 6.48 36.60
C ARG A 21 -17.39 5.05 36.11
N SER A 22 -16.30 4.39 35.72
CA SER A 22 -16.21 2.91 35.70
C SER A 22 -15.19 2.45 36.76
N PRO A 23 -15.40 1.32 37.44
CA PRO A 23 -14.44 0.82 38.42
C PRO A 23 -13.25 0.14 37.71
N LEU A 24 -12.02 0.44 38.13
CA LEU A 24 -10.78 -0.11 37.60
C LEU A 24 -9.98 -0.77 38.73
N ASP A 25 -9.79 -2.09 38.64
CA ASP A 25 -8.82 -2.85 39.44
C ASP A 25 -7.61 -3.22 38.56
N ASN A 26 -6.55 -2.39 38.56
CA ASN A 26 -5.16 -2.84 38.30
C ASN A 26 -4.14 -1.73 38.69
N PRO A 27 -3.15 -1.97 39.58
CA PRO A 27 -2.28 -0.91 40.12
C PRO A 27 -1.21 -0.35 39.16
N ARG A 28 -0.93 -0.98 38.01
CA ARG A 28 0.19 -0.55 37.12
C ARG A 28 -0.13 0.58 36.14
N ARG A 29 -1.38 1.08 36.10
CA ARG A 29 -1.77 2.25 35.27
C ARG A 29 -1.75 3.60 36.01
N HIS A 30 -1.17 3.66 37.21
CA HIS A 30 -1.35 4.80 38.12
C HIS A 30 -0.53 6.07 37.81
N CYS A 31 0.58 5.98 37.05
CA CYS A 31 1.45 7.15 36.78
C CYS A 31 1.12 7.91 35.49
N GLU A 32 0.79 7.23 34.40
CA GLU A 32 0.55 7.88 33.11
C GLU A 32 -0.81 8.61 33.07
N HIS A 33 -1.85 8.05 33.69
CA HIS A 33 -3.18 8.67 33.71
C HIS A 33 -3.27 9.94 34.56
N ARG A 34 -2.49 10.06 35.65
CA ARG A 34 -2.52 11.24 36.54
C ARG A 34 -1.99 12.52 35.89
N VAL A 35 -1.04 12.40 34.96
CA VAL A 35 -0.48 13.55 34.22
C VAL A 35 -1.50 14.08 33.22
N PHE A 36 -2.22 13.20 32.53
CA PHE A 36 -3.28 13.57 31.59
C PHE A 36 -4.53 14.12 32.29
N ASP A 37 -4.93 13.56 33.43
CA ASP A 37 -6.06 14.06 34.22
C ASP A 37 -5.78 15.43 34.84
N ALA A 38 -4.55 15.68 35.31
CA ALA A 38 -4.14 16.99 35.80
C ALA A 38 -4.12 18.05 34.68
N ALA A 39 -3.65 17.69 33.48
CA ALA A 39 -3.66 18.58 32.32
C ALA A 39 -5.09 18.92 31.86
N ALA A 40 -6.00 17.93 31.85
CA ALA A 40 -7.40 18.12 31.49
C ALA A 40 -8.15 19.02 32.49
N GLN A 41 -7.88 18.89 33.80
CA GLN A 41 -8.48 19.74 34.85
C GLN A 41 -7.98 21.19 34.79
N VAL A 42 -6.72 21.42 34.41
CA VAL A 42 -6.16 22.76 34.22
C VAL A 42 -6.78 23.44 32.98
N ILE A 43 -6.92 22.70 31.88
CA ILE A 43 -7.54 23.21 30.64
C ILE A 43 -9.02 23.55 30.87
N ALA A 44 -9.77 22.71 31.59
CA ALA A 44 -11.17 22.96 31.93
C ALA A 44 -11.35 24.23 32.77
N ARG A 45 -10.49 24.47 33.77
CA ARG A 45 -10.53 25.68 34.62
C ARG A 45 -10.16 26.96 33.87
N VAL A 46 -9.26 26.87 32.87
CA VAL A 46 -8.89 28.02 32.02
C VAL A 46 -10.05 28.40 31.08
N ILE A 47 -10.77 27.42 30.53
CA ILE A 47 -11.92 27.64 29.66
C ILE A 47 -13.11 28.22 30.45
N ASP A 48 -13.38 27.73 31.66
CA ASP A 48 -14.44 28.28 32.52
C ASP A 48 -14.18 29.74 32.92
N SER A 49 -12.92 30.11 33.15
CA SER A 49 -12.54 31.50 33.48
C SER A 49 -12.76 32.48 32.32
N GLN A 50 -12.76 32.00 31.06
CA GLN A 50 -13.07 32.82 29.89
C GLN A 50 -14.56 32.88 29.57
N ALA A 51 -15.34 31.84 29.90
CA ALA A 51 -16.79 31.82 29.71
C ALA A 51 -17.51 32.80 30.66
N VAL A 52 -17.01 32.98 31.89
CA VAL A 52 -17.61 33.90 32.89
C VAL A 52 -17.46 35.38 32.50
N MET A 53 -16.49 35.74 31.65
CA MET A 53 -16.29 37.14 31.22
C MET A 53 -17.14 37.56 30.01
N ASN A 54 -17.84 36.64 29.34
CA ASN A 54 -18.62 36.94 28.12
C ASN A 54 -20.14 37.02 28.33
N CYS A 55 -20.65 36.94 29.56
CA CYS A 55 -22.07 37.03 29.85
C CYS A 55 -22.44 38.15 30.81
N ARG A 56 -22.39 39.42 30.37
CA ARG A 56 -23.30 40.49 30.81
C ARG A 56 -23.50 41.54 29.71
N PRO A 57 -24.74 41.85 29.28
CA PRO A 57 -25.01 42.91 28.33
C PRO A 57 -25.10 44.26 29.04
N GLY A 58 -24.32 45.24 28.57
CA GLY A 58 -24.49 46.66 28.87
C GLY A 58 -23.38 47.27 29.73
N ILE A 59 -22.47 48.02 29.09
CA ILE A 59 -21.86 49.29 29.55
C ILE A 59 -21.04 49.87 28.37
N ARG A 60 -21.19 51.19 28.14
CA ARG A 60 -20.51 51.98 27.11
C ARG A 60 -19.01 52.18 27.40
N SER A 61 -18.24 52.23 26.31
CA SER A 61 -16.94 52.89 26.06
C SER A 61 -15.75 52.67 27.01
N ASN A 62 -14.66 52.08 26.48
CA ASN A 62 -13.32 52.69 26.58
C ASN A 62 -12.30 52.07 25.60
N ARG A 63 -11.71 52.87 24.72
CA ARG A 63 -10.71 52.42 23.70
C ARG A 63 -9.33 52.05 24.29
N GLY A 64 -9.13 52.09 25.61
CA GLY A 64 -7.87 51.73 26.28
C GLY A 64 -7.78 50.29 26.80
N LEU A 65 -8.89 49.58 27.03
CA LEU A 65 -8.88 48.25 27.67
C LEU A 65 -8.59 47.11 26.68
N GLY A 66 -8.91 47.31 25.39
CA GLY A 66 -8.79 46.29 24.35
C GLY A 66 -7.35 45.94 23.95
N SER A 67 -6.38 46.83 24.17
CA SER A 67 -4.96 46.59 23.83
C SER A 67 -4.22 45.80 24.93
N ALA A 68 -4.56 46.02 26.20
CA ALA A 68 -4.03 45.26 27.34
C ALA A 68 -4.58 43.82 27.37
N LEU A 69 -5.88 43.64 27.10
CA LEU A 69 -6.52 42.32 27.03
C LEU A 69 -6.02 41.46 25.85
N ARG A 70 -5.74 42.07 24.68
CA ARG A 70 -5.11 41.38 23.54
C ARG A 70 -3.64 41.02 23.79
N ARG A 71 -2.91 41.80 24.60
CA ARG A 71 -1.55 41.47 25.04
C ARG A 71 -1.54 40.30 26.04
N CYS A 72 -2.43 40.30 27.04
CA CYS A 72 -2.55 39.19 27.99
C CYS A 72 -2.99 37.87 27.32
N GLY A 73 -3.93 37.92 26.37
CA GLY A 73 -4.33 36.73 25.59
C GLY A 73 -3.21 36.15 24.74
N ARG A 74 -2.39 37.00 24.11
CA ARG A 74 -1.20 36.56 23.33
C ARG A 74 -0.09 35.98 24.21
N ILE A 75 0.08 36.49 25.43
CA ILE A 75 1.05 35.95 26.41
C ILE A 75 0.57 34.60 26.93
N ALA A 76 -0.72 34.45 27.25
CA ALA A 76 -1.31 33.19 27.68
C ALA A 76 -1.22 32.10 26.58
N ILE A 77 -1.51 32.44 25.33
CA ILE A 77 -1.36 31.50 24.18
C ILE A 77 0.11 31.10 23.99
N ARG A 78 1.06 32.05 24.10
CA ARG A 78 2.50 31.74 24.02
C ARG A 78 2.99 30.86 25.18
N LEU A 79 2.45 31.04 26.38
CA LEU A 79 2.74 30.19 27.53
C LEU A 79 2.17 28.78 27.36
N VAL A 80 0.95 28.64 26.82
CA VAL A 80 0.34 27.33 26.53
C VAL A 80 1.10 26.61 25.42
N ILE A 81 1.47 27.30 24.34
CA ILE A 81 2.30 26.72 23.26
C ILE A 81 3.69 26.35 23.81
N GLY A 82 4.30 27.21 24.63
CA GLY A 82 5.58 26.94 25.26
C GLY A 82 5.53 25.72 26.18
N LEU A 83 4.48 25.59 27.00
CA LEU A 83 4.28 24.44 27.88
C LEU A 83 4.01 23.16 27.08
N PHE A 84 3.25 23.25 25.98
CA PHE A 84 3.00 22.12 25.08
C PHE A 84 4.28 21.65 24.39
N LEU A 85 5.14 22.57 23.94
CA LEU A 85 6.44 22.24 23.36
C LEU A 85 7.40 21.62 24.38
N VAL A 86 7.39 22.08 25.63
CA VAL A 86 8.19 21.47 26.71
C VAL A 86 7.68 20.07 27.06
N VAL A 87 6.36 19.85 27.08
CA VAL A 87 5.78 18.52 27.30
C VAL A 87 6.09 17.58 26.13
N MET A 88 6.05 18.06 24.88
CA MET A 88 6.44 17.27 23.71
C MET A 88 7.94 16.96 23.69
N ALA A 89 8.79 17.91 24.09
CA ALA A 89 10.24 17.68 24.22
C ALA A 89 10.56 16.71 25.35
N ALA A 90 9.85 16.79 26.48
CA ALA A 90 9.99 15.84 27.59
C ALA A 90 9.47 14.44 27.21
N ALA A 91 8.34 14.35 26.50
CA ALA A 91 7.82 13.09 25.97
C ALA A 91 8.75 12.49 24.91
N GLY A 92 9.33 13.32 24.04
CA GLY A 92 10.37 12.92 23.07
C GLY A 92 11.66 12.45 23.75
N ALA A 93 12.09 13.11 24.83
CA ALA A 93 13.25 12.71 25.62
C ALA A 93 13.01 11.42 26.40
N ILE A 94 11.79 11.20 26.92
CA ILE A 94 11.39 9.95 27.59
C ILE A 94 11.24 8.81 26.56
N TYR A 95 10.71 9.09 25.37
CA TYR A 95 10.66 8.13 24.26
C TYR A 95 12.08 7.77 23.80
N TRP A 96 12.98 8.75 23.66
CA TRP A 96 14.37 8.52 23.30
C TRP A 96 15.17 7.82 24.40
N GLN A 97 14.92 8.13 25.68
CA GLN A 97 15.54 7.41 26.81
C GLN A 97 15.00 5.99 26.95
N SER A 98 13.72 5.75 26.67
CA SER A 98 13.16 4.40 26.68
C SER A 98 13.56 3.59 25.44
N SER A 99 13.75 4.21 24.28
CA SER A 99 14.33 3.55 23.10
C SER A 99 15.84 3.29 23.27
N ALA A 100 16.58 4.22 23.88
CA ALA A 100 17.99 4.06 24.23
C ALA A 100 18.22 3.07 25.40
N ALA A 101 17.25 2.92 26.30
CA ALA A 101 17.26 1.87 27.32
C ALA A 101 16.91 0.51 26.73
N ARG A 102 15.94 0.43 25.81
CA ARG A 102 15.63 -0.79 25.03
C ARG A 102 16.81 -1.22 24.15
N SER A 103 17.56 -0.29 23.57
CA SER A 103 18.78 -0.62 22.80
C SER A 103 19.97 -1.01 23.67
N ARG A 104 19.97 -0.66 24.96
CA ARG A 104 20.97 -1.11 25.94
C ARG A 104 20.63 -2.47 26.56
N GLU A 105 19.34 -2.80 26.73
CA GLU A 105 18.91 -4.15 27.16
C GLU A 105 18.95 -5.18 26.01
N SER A 106 18.79 -4.76 24.75
CA SER A 106 18.91 -5.65 23.58
C SER A 106 20.34 -6.13 23.27
N GLY A 107 21.33 -5.61 24.00
CA GLY A 107 22.74 -6.00 23.92
C GLY A 107 23.13 -7.23 24.75
N ALA A 108 22.19 -7.87 25.45
CA ALA A 108 22.45 -9.19 26.05
C ALA A 108 22.50 -10.25 24.94
N SER A 109 23.68 -10.38 24.31
CA SER A 109 24.00 -11.51 23.44
C SER A 109 23.90 -12.80 24.24
N GLY A 110 22.75 -13.48 24.17
CA GLY A 110 22.71 -14.90 24.49
C GLY A 110 23.83 -15.59 23.72
N ALA A 111 24.56 -16.50 24.36
CA ALA A 111 25.60 -17.25 23.68
C ALA A 111 25.00 -17.91 22.42
N PRO A 112 25.74 -17.97 21.29
CA PRO A 112 25.25 -18.65 20.10
C PRO A 112 24.84 -20.08 20.46
N LEU A 113 23.62 -20.48 20.08
CA LEU A 113 23.19 -21.87 20.20
C LEU A 113 24.10 -22.80 19.37
N ALA A 114 24.43 -23.96 19.92
CA ALA A 114 25.06 -25.03 19.16
C ALA A 114 24.10 -25.58 18.10
N GLN A 115 24.62 -26.21 17.04
CA GLN A 115 23.78 -26.74 15.95
C GLN A 115 22.70 -27.70 16.45
N ALA A 116 23.03 -28.58 17.41
CA ALA A 116 22.06 -29.50 18.00
C ALA A 116 20.89 -28.78 18.71
N GLU A 117 21.12 -27.60 19.28
CA GLU A 117 20.08 -26.80 19.93
C GLU A 117 19.20 -26.06 18.91
N LEU A 118 19.78 -25.62 17.79
CA LEU A 118 19.05 -25.08 16.65
C LEU A 118 18.13 -26.14 16.04
N ASP A 119 18.64 -27.35 15.85
CA ASP A 119 17.87 -28.47 15.30
C ASP A 119 16.74 -28.88 16.26
N ALA A 120 16.98 -28.85 17.57
CA ALA A 120 15.97 -29.17 18.57
C ALA A 120 14.81 -28.17 18.64
N ILE A 121 15.04 -26.87 18.36
CA ILE A 121 13.98 -25.85 18.38
C ILE A 121 13.29 -25.66 17.03
N ARG A 122 13.96 -25.98 15.92
CA ARG A 122 13.45 -25.78 14.56
C ARG A 122 12.00 -26.26 14.37
N PRO A 123 11.56 -27.45 14.83
CA PRO A 123 10.17 -27.88 14.68
C PRO A 123 9.17 -26.93 15.35
N GLN A 124 9.51 -26.38 16.53
CA GLN A 124 8.64 -25.44 17.24
C GLN A 124 8.57 -24.09 16.51
N VAL A 125 9.70 -23.62 15.96
CA VAL A 125 9.73 -22.41 15.13
C VAL A 125 8.92 -22.61 13.86
N THR A 126 9.09 -23.73 13.17
CA THR A 126 8.34 -24.05 11.95
C THR A 126 6.84 -24.12 12.21
N VAL A 127 6.42 -24.79 13.29
CA VAL A 127 4.99 -24.87 13.63
C VAL A 127 4.43 -23.52 14.04
N PHE A 128 5.14 -22.71 14.85
CA PHE A 128 4.61 -21.46 15.34
C PHE A 128 4.69 -20.34 14.30
N CYS A 129 5.88 -20.08 13.75
CA CYS A 129 6.12 -19.01 12.78
C CYS A 129 5.68 -19.37 11.35
N GLY A 130 5.50 -20.66 11.04
CA GLY A 130 5.06 -21.14 9.73
C GLY A 130 3.57 -21.47 9.65
N ASN A 131 2.78 -21.13 10.68
CA ASN A 131 1.38 -21.52 10.73
C ASN A 131 0.48 -20.70 9.80
N CYS A 132 0.73 -19.39 9.69
CA CYS A 132 -0.07 -18.49 8.86
C CYS A 132 0.50 -18.35 7.45
N HIS A 133 1.83 -18.38 7.33
CA HIS A 133 2.59 -18.10 6.12
C HIS A 133 3.90 -18.89 6.14
N SER A 134 4.72 -18.78 5.09
CA SER A 134 6.07 -19.37 5.06
C SER A 134 6.91 -18.90 6.25
N VAL A 135 7.75 -19.78 6.81
CA VAL A 135 8.66 -19.40 7.91
C VAL A 135 9.62 -18.32 7.41
N PRO A 136 9.77 -17.16 8.09
CA PRO A 136 10.70 -16.12 7.66
C PRO A 136 12.12 -16.66 7.43
N SER A 137 12.81 -16.17 6.40
CA SER A 137 14.20 -16.53 6.15
C SER A 137 15.13 -15.75 7.07
N PRO A 138 16.05 -16.41 7.82
CA PRO A 138 17.05 -15.73 8.63
C PRO A 138 17.91 -14.70 7.86
N GLU A 139 18.06 -14.89 6.55
CA GLU A 139 18.87 -14.02 5.69
C GLU A 139 18.18 -12.70 5.33
N GLY A 140 16.87 -12.59 5.52
CA GLY A 140 16.10 -11.40 5.17
C GLY A 140 16.39 -10.18 6.06
N PHE A 141 17.01 -10.37 7.23
CA PHE A 141 17.27 -9.29 8.19
C PHE A 141 18.63 -9.45 8.89
N PRO A 142 19.28 -8.35 9.30
CA PRO A 142 20.50 -8.44 10.10
C PRO A 142 20.22 -8.94 11.52
N LYS A 143 21.23 -9.53 12.18
CA LYS A 143 21.11 -10.06 13.56
C LYS A 143 20.44 -9.12 14.55
N ASN A 144 20.74 -7.83 14.48
CA ASN A 144 20.20 -6.85 15.42
C ASN A 144 18.68 -6.62 15.25
N ALA A 145 18.11 -6.86 14.06
CA ALA A 145 16.69 -6.64 13.77
C ALA A 145 15.77 -7.78 14.25
N TRP A 146 16.29 -9.01 14.35
CA TRP A 146 15.46 -10.20 14.62
C TRP A 146 14.70 -10.21 15.95
N HIS A 147 15.14 -9.46 16.96
CA HIS A 147 14.34 -9.35 18.19
C HIS A 147 13.01 -8.64 17.92
N GLU A 148 13.04 -7.56 17.14
CA GLU A 148 11.85 -6.81 16.76
C GLU A 148 10.93 -7.64 15.85
N GLU A 149 11.48 -8.27 14.82
CA GLU A 149 10.70 -9.06 13.86
C GLU A 149 9.98 -10.25 14.51
N VAL A 150 10.68 -11.01 15.38
CA VAL A 150 10.05 -12.10 16.12
C VAL A 150 9.01 -11.56 17.11
N SER A 151 9.29 -10.45 17.77
CA SER A 151 8.33 -9.83 18.70
C SER A 151 7.04 -9.41 17.98
N LYS A 152 7.12 -8.89 16.76
CA LYS A 152 5.94 -8.57 15.93
C LYS A 152 5.08 -9.81 15.69
N GLY A 153 5.68 -10.95 15.32
CA GLY A 153 4.95 -12.21 15.11
C GLY A 153 4.22 -12.70 16.37
N PHE A 154 4.87 -12.64 17.54
CA PHE A 154 4.25 -12.99 18.82
C PHE A 154 3.11 -12.03 19.19
N ASP A 155 3.28 -10.74 18.92
CA ASP A 155 2.26 -9.73 19.13
C ASP A 155 1.04 -9.97 18.24
N PHE A 156 1.24 -10.36 16.97
CA PHE A 156 0.14 -10.70 16.07
C PHE A 156 -0.63 -11.91 16.56
N TYR A 157 0.05 -12.99 16.94
CA TYR A 157 -0.60 -14.16 17.53
C TYR A 157 -1.42 -13.78 18.78
N THR A 158 -0.84 -12.99 19.69
CA THR A 158 -1.52 -12.54 20.91
C THR A 158 -2.75 -11.69 20.60
N LYS A 159 -2.64 -10.74 19.66
CA LYS A 159 -3.74 -9.84 19.27
C LYS A 159 -4.86 -10.56 18.51
N SER A 160 -4.54 -11.64 17.81
CA SER A 160 -5.55 -12.46 17.12
C SER A 160 -6.53 -13.15 18.08
N GLY A 161 -6.15 -13.31 19.35
CA GLY A 161 -6.97 -14.04 20.35
C GLY A 161 -6.94 -15.56 20.18
N ARG A 162 -6.11 -16.07 19.26
CA ARG A 162 -5.89 -17.50 19.05
C ARG A 162 -5.23 -18.15 20.27
N THR A 163 -5.59 -19.42 20.49
CA THR A 163 -5.08 -20.24 21.61
C THR A 163 -4.70 -21.66 21.17
N ASP A 164 -4.69 -21.90 19.86
CA ASP A 164 -4.52 -23.21 19.24
C ASP A 164 -3.05 -23.61 19.03
N LEU A 165 -2.12 -22.65 19.11
CA LEU A 165 -0.68 -22.90 19.07
C LEU A 165 -0.08 -22.83 20.48
N ASN A 166 1.02 -23.57 20.68
CA ASN A 166 1.87 -23.49 21.86
C ASN A 166 3.15 -22.70 21.52
N PRO A 167 3.22 -21.39 21.79
CA PRO A 167 4.35 -20.58 21.37
C PRO A 167 5.64 -21.02 22.10
N PRO A 168 6.75 -21.25 21.38
CA PRO A 168 8.06 -21.44 22.03
C PRO A 168 8.49 -20.19 22.79
N PRO A 169 9.47 -20.28 23.71
CA PRO A 169 10.00 -19.10 24.40
C PRO A 169 10.57 -18.08 23.40
N LEU A 170 10.06 -16.84 23.43
CA LEU A 170 10.44 -15.74 22.52
C LEU A 170 11.95 -15.65 22.30
N GLU A 171 12.71 -15.56 23.39
CA GLU A 171 14.17 -15.39 23.33
C GLU A 171 14.89 -16.56 22.65
N ARG A 172 14.34 -17.78 22.72
CA ARG A 172 14.92 -18.91 21.98
C ARG A 172 14.65 -18.81 20.49
N VAL A 173 13.49 -18.29 20.09
CA VAL A 173 13.16 -18.02 18.67
C VAL A 173 14.03 -16.89 18.14
N VAL A 174 14.18 -15.79 18.90
CA VAL A 174 15.10 -14.70 18.54
C VAL A 174 16.52 -15.22 18.36
N THR A 175 17.00 -16.05 19.27
CA THR A 175 18.35 -16.63 19.17
C THR A 175 18.47 -17.57 17.98
N PHE A 176 17.44 -18.36 17.67
CA PHE A 176 17.40 -19.21 16.48
C PHE A 176 17.62 -18.41 15.19
N PHE A 177 16.90 -17.30 15.01
CA PHE A 177 17.08 -16.46 13.83
C PHE A 177 18.43 -15.72 13.84
N ARG A 178 18.80 -15.09 14.96
CA ARG A 178 20.08 -14.37 15.11
C ARG A 178 21.31 -15.22 14.82
N ASN A 179 21.27 -16.51 15.16
CA ASN A 179 22.38 -17.43 14.90
C ASN A 179 22.63 -17.66 13.41
N GLN A 180 21.58 -17.60 12.59
CA GLN A 180 21.63 -17.89 11.15
C GLN A 180 21.67 -16.61 10.31
N ALA A 181 21.32 -15.47 10.90
CA ALA A 181 21.24 -14.19 10.23
C ALA A 181 22.62 -13.54 9.97
N PRO A 182 22.76 -12.77 8.88
CA PRO A 182 23.98 -12.01 8.61
C PRO A 182 24.14 -10.84 9.60
N GLU A 183 25.39 -10.41 9.82
CA GLU A 183 25.65 -9.20 10.63
C GLU A 183 25.07 -7.93 9.99
N ARG A 184 25.09 -7.89 8.66
CA ARG A 184 24.60 -6.79 7.83
C ARG A 184 24.07 -7.35 6.52
N ILE A 185 22.98 -6.77 6.02
CA ILE A 185 22.53 -7.04 4.66
C ILE A 185 23.43 -6.26 3.70
N VAL A 186 23.97 -6.94 2.70
CA VAL A 186 24.78 -6.35 1.63
C VAL A 186 24.09 -6.69 0.32
N ILE A 187 23.60 -5.69 -0.38
CA ILE A 187 23.14 -5.85 -1.75
C ILE A 187 24.29 -5.44 -2.66
N LEU A 188 24.68 -6.34 -3.55
CA LEU A 188 25.70 -6.03 -4.54
C LEU A 188 25.03 -5.34 -5.73
N PRO A 189 25.61 -4.26 -6.27
CA PRO A 189 25.15 -3.69 -7.53
C PRO A 189 25.22 -4.76 -8.63
N ALA A 190 24.26 -4.73 -9.56
CA ALA A 190 24.38 -5.52 -10.77
C ALA A 190 25.65 -5.10 -11.53
N CYS A 191 26.48 -6.07 -11.90
CA CYS A 191 27.78 -5.85 -12.53
C CYS A 191 27.79 -6.24 -14.02
N ASP A 192 26.62 -6.39 -14.63
CA ASP A 192 26.50 -6.84 -16.01
C ASP A 192 26.92 -5.71 -16.98
N ASP A 193 27.77 -6.06 -17.94
CA ASP A 193 28.10 -5.22 -19.10
C ASP A 193 27.40 -5.84 -20.31
N PRO A 194 26.18 -5.39 -20.66
CA PRO A 194 25.40 -5.98 -21.75
C PRO A 194 26.03 -5.72 -23.14
N GLY A 195 27.08 -4.90 -23.22
CA GLY A 195 27.56 -4.35 -24.48
C GLY A 195 26.70 -3.17 -24.96
N PRO A 196 26.83 -2.76 -26.23
CA PRO A 196 26.07 -1.65 -26.77
C PRO A 196 24.60 -2.03 -26.95
N SER A 197 23.71 -1.19 -26.43
CA SER A 197 22.28 -1.27 -26.71
C SER A 197 21.97 -1.10 -28.21
N PRO A 198 21.02 -1.87 -28.78
CA PRO A 198 20.53 -1.66 -30.14
C PRO A 198 19.73 -0.35 -30.31
N VAL A 199 19.20 0.21 -29.21
CA VAL A 199 18.37 1.42 -29.21
C VAL A 199 18.93 2.52 -28.31
N LEU A 200 18.68 3.79 -28.65
CA LEU A 200 19.09 4.92 -27.82
C LEU A 200 17.91 5.54 -27.09
N PHE A 201 17.84 5.33 -25.77
CA PHE A 201 16.90 6.01 -24.90
C PHE A 201 17.40 7.43 -24.57
N ARG A 202 16.53 8.42 -24.76
CA ARG A 202 16.81 9.82 -24.37
C ARG A 202 15.81 10.24 -23.29
N PRO A 203 16.27 10.47 -22.04
CA PRO A 203 15.37 10.89 -20.98
C PRO A 203 14.81 12.28 -21.31
N THR A 204 13.50 12.39 -21.27
CA THR A 204 12.78 13.67 -21.32
C THR A 204 11.92 13.80 -20.07
N SER A 205 11.89 14.98 -19.48
CA SER A 205 11.05 15.27 -18.31
C SER A 205 10.15 16.45 -18.60
N SER A 206 8.90 16.38 -18.15
CA SER A 206 8.01 17.53 -18.13
C SER A 206 7.35 17.65 -16.77
N THR A 207 7.30 18.87 -16.26
CA THR A 207 6.67 19.15 -14.97
C THR A 207 5.21 19.45 -15.19
N ILE A 208 4.34 18.56 -14.71
CA ILE A 208 2.90 18.81 -14.67
C ILE A 208 2.64 19.83 -13.56
N ALA A 209 2.04 20.98 -13.90
CA ALA A 209 1.69 21.98 -12.90
C ALA A 209 0.56 21.46 -11.99
N TRP A 210 0.89 21.23 -10.71
CA TRP A 210 -0.09 20.84 -9.70
C TRP A 210 -0.77 22.10 -9.15
N GLN A 211 -2.09 22.18 -9.28
CA GLN A 211 -2.86 23.33 -8.75
C GLN A 211 -2.89 23.34 -7.21
N SER A 212 -2.69 22.18 -6.58
CA SER A 212 -2.63 22.03 -5.12
C SER A 212 -1.22 22.28 -4.58
N ARG A 213 -1.00 23.42 -3.92
CA ARG A 213 0.27 23.76 -3.25
C ARG A 213 0.49 23.06 -1.90
N GLN A 214 -0.37 22.12 -1.49
CA GLN A 214 -0.33 21.58 -0.12
C GLN A 214 0.37 20.23 0.02
N HIS A 215 0.44 19.42 -1.04
CA HIS A 215 1.04 18.09 -1.00
C HIS A 215 1.79 17.76 -2.29
N GLU A 216 2.95 17.13 -2.16
CA GLU A 216 3.65 16.50 -3.28
C GLU A 216 2.81 15.34 -3.85
N SER A 217 2.78 15.23 -5.18
CA SER A 217 2.06 14.19 -5.91
C SER A 217 2.59 12.80 -5.59
N GLN A 218 1.70 11.81 -5.57
CA GLN A 218 2.08 10.40 -5.56
C GLN A 218 1.23 9.62 -6.55
N ILE A 219 1.80 9.37 -7.72
CA ILE A 219 1.15 8.64 -8.81
C ILE A 219 1.05 7.16 -8.43
N ALA A 220 -0.16 6.67 -8.25
CA ALA A 220 -0.43 5.27 -7.94
C ALA A 220 -0.51 4.40 -9.20
N SER A 221 -0.99 4.97 -10.30
CA SER A 221 -1.08 4.28 -11.59
C SER A 221 -0.90 5.25 -12.75
N LEU A 222 -0.34 4.69 -13.83
CA LEU A 222 -0.26 5.25 -15.17
C LEU A 222 -0.77 4.18 -16.12
N ARG A 223 -1.58 4.54 -17.12
CA ARG A 223 -2.11 3.60 -18.11
C ARG A 223 -2.38 4.31 -19.41
N TRP A 224 -1.96 3.71 -20.51
CA TRP A 224 -2.41 4.12 -21.83
C TRP A 224 -3.75 3.49 -22.14
N ASP A 225 -4.74 4.32 -22.46
CA ASP A 225 -6.08 3.81 -22.78
C ASP A 225 -6.86 4.80 -23.63
N ARG A 226 -8.04 4.40 -24.12
CA ARG A 226 -8.94 5.27 -24.88
C ARG A 226 -10.13 5.68 -24.03
N LEU A 227 -10.53 6.94 -24.16
CA LEU A 227 -11.74 7.48 -23.53
C LEU A 227 -12.94 7.55 -24.48
N SER A 228 -12.71 7.31 -25.78
CA SER A 228 -13.77 7.18 -26.79
C SER A 228 -13.33 6.25 -27.91
N VAL A 229 -14.30 5.56 -28.52
CA VAL A 229 -14.06 4.75 -29.73
C VAL A 229 -13.58 5.66 -30.87
N GLY A 230 -12.46 5.29 -31.50
CA GLY A 230 -11.88 6.01 -32.64
C GLY A 230 -11.00 7.22 -32.28
N GLU A 231 -10.87 7.57 -31.00
CA GLU A 231 -9.93 8.59 -30.54
C GLU A 231 -8.53 7.99 -30.25
N PRO A 232 -7.46 8.79 -30.36
CA PRO A 232 -6.13 8.33 -29.96
C PRO A 232 -6.09 7.99 -28.46
N PRO A 233 -5.22 7.05 -28.05
CA PRO A 233 -5.05 6.75 -26.63
C PRO A 233 -4.49 7.97 -25.89
N VAL A 234 -4.92 8.12 -24.64
CA VAL A 234 -4.44 9.11 -23.68
C VAL A 234 -3.75 8.40 -22.53
N LEU A 235 -2.82 9.08 -21.89
CA LEU A 235 -2.21 8.60 -20.66
C LEU A 235 -3.10 8.99 -19.48
N LEU A 236 -3.72 8.01 -18.85
CA LEU A 236 -4.46 8.15 -17.60
C LEU A 236 -3.50 8.10 -16.42
N ALA A 237 -3.70 9.00 -15.47
CA ALA A 237 -2.91 9.08 -14.25
C ALA A 237 -3.80 9.25 -13.02
N CYS A 238 -3.60 8.40 -12.01
CA CYS A 238 -4.23 8.54 -10.70
C CYS A 238 -3.20 8.99 -9.67
N ASP A 239 -3.42 10.15 -9.07
CA ASP A 239 -2.63 10.65 -7.95
C ASP A 239 -3.37 10.38 -6.64
N MET A 240 -2.94 9.32 -5.96
CA MET A 240 -3.56 8.89 -4.71
C MET A 240 -3.40 9.90 -3.57
N ARG A 241 -2.53 10.91 -3.68
CA ARG A 241 -2.30 11.87 -2.60
C ARG A 241 -3.01 13.19 -2.80
N THR A 242 -3.09 13.68 -4.04
CA THR A 242 -3.84 14.92 -4.34
C THR A 242 -5.32 14.65 -4.61
N GLY A 243 -5.68 13.41 -4.95
CA GLY A 243 -7.02 12.99 -5.29
C GLY A 243 -7.33 13.08 -6.78
N GLU A 244 -6.39 13.57 -7.59
CA GLU A 244 -6.63 13.91 -9.00
C GLU A 244 -6.59 12.67 -9.90
N ILE A 245 -7.54 12.61 -10.83
CA ILE A 245 -7.53 11.68 -11.97
C ILE A 245 -7.40 12.54 -13.22
N ARG A 246 -6.40 12.25 -14.04
CA ARG A 246 -6.05 13.09 -15.19
C ARG A 246 -5.85 12.27 -16.44
N ALA A 247 -6.16 12.86 -17.60
CA ALA A 247 -5.81 12.33 -18.91
C ALA A 247 -4.96 13.35 -19.65
N GLY A 248 -3.98 12.89 -20.41
CA GLY A 248 -3.18 13.77 -21.25
C GLY A 248 -2.53 13.04 -22.41
N LEU A 249 -2.23 13.79 -23.46
CA LEU A 249 -1.35 13.32 -24.52
C LEU A 249 0.07 13.79 -24.21
N PRO A 250 1.03 12.88 -24.04
CA PRO A 250 2.43 13.26 -24.00
C PRO A 250 2.84 13.68 -25.42
N THR A 251 2.83 14.98 -25.70
CA THR A 251 3.47 15.49 -26.92
C THR A 251 4.97 15.63 -26.68
N ARG A 252 5.79 15.58 -27.75
CA ARG A 252 7.27 15.58 -27.65
C ARG A 252 7.86 16.71 -26.79
N ASN A 253 7.15 17.82 -26.59
CA ASN A 253 7.65 19.00 -25.88
C ASN A 253 6.81 19.48 -24.70
N GLU A 254 5.54 19.06 -24.58
CA GLU A 254 4.64 19.45 -23.48
C GLU A 254 3.67 18.31 -23.14
N PHE A 255 3.50 18.05 -21.85
CA PHE A 255 2.55 17.08 -21.32
C PHE A 255 1.36 17.84 -20.74
N ALA A 256 0.34 18.06 -21.57
CA ALA A 256 -0.90 18.68 -21.14
C ALA A 256 -1.81 17.60 -20.54
N PHE A 257 -1.95 17.61 -19.21
CA PHE A 257 -2.93 16.79 -18.51
C PHE A 257 -4.15 17.64 -18.15
N GLU A 258 -5.31 17.14 -18.51
CA GLU A 258 -6.61 17.65 -18.10
C GLU A 258 -7.11 16.88 -16.88
N SER A 259 -7.69 17.60 -15.93
CA SER A 259 -8.32 16.97 -14.76
C SER A 259 -9.67 16.42 -15.17
N LEU A 260 -9.86 15.11 -15.01
CA LEU A 260 -11.13 14.42 -15.30
C LEU A 260 -12.05 14.45 -14.09
N ALA A 261 -11.49 14.18 -12.90
CA ALA A 261 -12.21 14.14 -11.65
C ALA A 261 -11.26 14.26 -10.45
N ARG A 262 -11.85 14.45 -9.27
CA ARG A 262 -11.11 14.44 -8.00
C ARG A 262 -11.84 13.60 -6.95
N LEU A 263 -11.16 12.58 -6.44
CA LEU A 263 -11.61 11.67 -5.38
C LEU A 263 -10.73 11.82 -4.13
N ASP A 264 -10.90 10.94 -3.14
CA ASP A 264 -10.10 11.00 -1.91
C ASP A 264 -8.66 10.52 -2.16
N ASN A 265 -8.51 9.28 -2.63
CA ASN A 265 -7.21 8.65 -2.88
C ASN A 265 -7.30 7.64 -4.06
N PRO A 266 -7.51 8.10 -5.31
CA PRO A 266 -7.64 7.21 -6.46
C PRO A 266 -6.35 6.43 -6.70
N ALA A 267 -6.45 5.10 -6.74
CA ALA A 267 -5.33 4.19 -7.01
C ALA A 267 -5.27 3.75 -8.47
N ARG A 268 -6.42 3.46 -9.07
CA ARG A 268 -6.55 2.94 -10.43
C ARG A 268 -7.85 3.42 -11.05
N ALA A 269 -7.82 3.76 -12.34
CA ALA A 269 -8.98 4.10 -13.15
C ALA A 269 -8.95 3.26 -14.43
N VAL A 270 -10.03 2.56 -14.71
CA VAL A 270 -10.16 1.63 -15.85
C VAL A 270 -11.33 2.07 -16.73
N PRO A 271 -11.12 2.29 -18.03
CA PRO A 271 -12.21 2.59 -18.96
C PRO A 271 -13.17 1.41 -19.15
N VAL A 272 -14.46 1.72 -19.16
CA VAL A 272 -15.54 0.73 -19.33
C VAL A 272 -16.83 1.43 -19.72
N ASP A 273 -17.65 0.82 -20.57
CA ASP A 273 -19.02 1.26 -20.84
C ASP A 273 -19.98 0.54 -19.87
N LEU A 274 -20.18 1.11 -18.68
CA LEU A 274 -20.84 0.40 -17.58
C LEU A 274 -22.38 0.42 -17.69
N ASP A 275 -22.94 1.41 -18.40
CA ASP A 275 -24.38 1.52 -18.64
C ASP A 275 -24.81 1.17 -20.07
N ALA A 276 -23.88 0.62 -20.87
CA ALA A 276 -24.08 0.18 -22.24
C ALA A 276 -24.60 1.28 -23.17
N ASP A 277 -24.19 2.53 -22.94
CA ASP A 277 -24.61 3.68 -23.74
C ASP A 277 -23.67 4.03 -24.90
N GLY A 278 -22.60 3.22 -25.07
CA GLY A 278 -21.61 3.32 -26.14
C GLY A 278 -20.48 4.31 -25.84
N ARG A 279 -20.46 4.95 -24.67
CA ARG A 279 -19.36 5.83 -24.23
C ARG A 279 -18.52 5.13 -23.18
N LEU A 280 -17.20 5.28 -23.28
CA LEU A 280 -16.31 4.79 -22.23
C LEU A 280 -16.36 5.75 -21.04
N ASP A 281 -16.77 5.21 -19.91
CA ASP A 281 -16.69 5.79 -18.58
C ASP A 281 -15.36 5.42 -17.91
N LEU A 282 -15.23 5.66 -16.60
CA LEU A 282 -14.16 5.10 -15.79
C LEU A 282 -14.73 4.47 -14.53
N VAL A 283 -14.30 3.25 -14.21
CA VAL A 283 -14.43 2.70 -12.85
C VAL A 283 -13.11 2.91 -12.12
N VAL A 284 -13.20 3.39 -10.88
CA VAL A 284 -12.06 3.89 -10.11
C VAL A 284 -11.99 3.21 -8.75
N ALA A 285 -10.84 2.62 -8.47
CA ALA A 285 -10.44 2.17 -7.15
C ALA A 285 -10.02 3.38 -6.31
N ASP A 286 -10.71 3.64 -5.20
CA ASP A 286 -10.37 4.70 -4.25
C ASP A 286 -9.94 4.08 -2.91
N LEU A 287 -8.68 4.30 -2.53
CA LEU A 287 -8.11 3.77 -1.31
C LEU A 287 -8.80 4.32 -0.06
N GLY A 288 -9.35 5.54 -0.11
CA GLY A 288 -9.90 6.26 1.04
C GLY A 288 -8.87 6.72 2.10
N SER A 289 -7.62 6.26 2.01
CA SER A 289 -6.47 6.87 2.69
C SER A 289 -5.15 6.59 1.97
N HIS A 290 -4.25 7.58 2.04
CA HIS A 290 -2.91 7.51 1.48
C HIS A 290 -2.02 6.49 2.22
N LEU A 291 -1.96 6.56 3.55
CA LEU A 291 -1.10 5.69 4.35
C LEU A 291 -1.78 4.35 4.67
N PRO A 292 -1.02 3.24 4.70
CA PRO A 292 -1.57 1.93 5.08
C PRO A 292 -2.25 1.98 6.44
N SER A 293 -3.53 1.61 6.48
CA SER A 293 -4.31 1.49 7.72
C SER A 293 -5.59 0.70 7.50
N ASP A 294 -6.04 -0.02 8.53
CA ASP A 294 -7.38 -0.62 8.54
C ASP A 294 -8.44 0.46 8.79
N HIS A 295 -9.39 0.58 7.86
CA HIS A 295 -10.57 1.44 7.96
C HIS A 295 -11.62 1.01 6.92
N ASP A 296 -12.79 1.65 6.92
CA ASP A 296 -13.95 1.39 6.08
C ASP A 296 -14.25 2.57 5.13
N LYS A 297 -13.20 3.15 4.54
CA LYS A 297 -13.29 4.42 3.77
C LYS A 297 -12.99 4.25 2.28
N GLY A 298 -12.47 3.11 1.85
CA GLY A 298 -12.28 2.90 0.43
C GLY A 298 -13.60 2.65 -0.27
N ARG A 299 -13.57 2.87 -1.58
CA ARG A 299 -14.75 2.88 -2.43
C ARG A 299 -14.42 2.37 -3.81
N VAL A 300 -15.46 1.88 -4.48
CA VAL A 300 -15.48 1.75 -5.94
C VAL A 300 -16.34 2.88 -6.48
N VAL A 301 -15.79 3.69 -7.37
CA VAL A 301 -16.41 4.90 -7.88
C VAL A 301 -16.52 4.81 -9.40
N TRP A 302 -17.71 5.09 -9.93
CA TRP A 302 -17.96 5.24 -11.36
C TRP A 302 -17.92 6.73 -11.72
N LEU A 303 -17.04 7.08 -12.65
CA LEU A 303 -17.04 8.36 -13.32
C LEU A 303 -17.77 8.16 -14.65
N ARG A 304 -19.07 8.42 -14.64
CA ARG A 304 -19.94 8.29 -15.81
C ARG A 304 -19.73 9.45 -16.77
N ARG A 305 -19.47 9.18 -18.03
CA ARG A 305 -19.20 10.18 -19.06
C ARG A 305 -20.50 10.71 -19.65
N THR A 306 -20.72 12.00 -19.52
CA THR A 306 -21.89 12.70 -20.09
C THR A 306 -21.73 12.91 -21.59
N GLU A 307 -22.84 13.19 -22.29
CA GLU A 307 -22.81 13.59 -23.71
C GLU A 307 -21.95 14.83 -23.98
N GLN A 308 -21.73 15.69 -22.97
CA GLN A 308 -20.89 16.88 -23.07
C GLN A 308 -19.40 16.57 -22.85
N GLY A 309 -19.03 15.31 -22.62
CA GLY A 309 -17.65 14.87 -22.40
C GLY A 309 -17.11 15.11 -20.99
N THR A 310 -17.96 15.53 -20.05
CA THR A 310 -17.60 15.66 -18.61
C THR A 310 -17.94 14.38 -17.84
N PHE A 311 -17.42 14.24 -16.63
CA PHE A 311 -17.68 13.09 -15.76
C PHE A 311 -18.62 13.43 -14.59
N GLU A 312 -19.66 12.62 -14.41
CA GLU A 312 -20.49 12.56 -13.21
C GLU A 312 -19.93 11.49 -12.25
N THR A 313 -19.77 11.83 -10.97
CA THR A 313 -19.23 10.91 -9.96
C THR A 313 -20.34 10.17 -9.22
N ILE A 314 -20.36 8.85 -9.35
CA ILE A 314 -21.31 7.94 -8.72
C ILE A 314 -20.54 6.94 -7.86
N VAL A 315 -20.91 6.79 -6.58
CA VAL A 315 -20.27 5.78 -5.70
C VAL A 315 -21.02 4.47 -5.87
N LEU A 316 -20.36 3.45 -6.43
CA LEU A 316 -20.94 2.11 -6.63
C LEU A 316 -20.93 1.29 -5.34
N GLN A 317 -19.81 1.33 -4.62
CA GLN A 317 -19.65 0.64 -3.34
C GLN A 317 -18.84 1.49 -2.35
N SER A 318 -19.25 1.48 -1.07
CA SER A 318 -18.55 2.17 0.02
C SER A 318 -18.42 1.28 1.26
N GLY A 319 -17.77 1.77 2.31
CA GLY A 319 -17.57 0.98 3.53
C GLY A 319 -16.51 -0.12 3.38
N LEU A 320 -15.63 -0.01 2.38
CA LEU A 320 -14.57 -0.97 2.11
C LEU A 320 -13.27 -0.55 2.80
N GLY A 321 -12.35 -1.50 2.95
CA GLY A 321 -10.92 -1.26 3.17
C GLY A 321 -10.29 -0.44 2.05
N ARG A 322 -8.96 -0.41 2.01
CA ARG A 322 -8.26 0.31 0.93
C ARG A 322 -8.45 -0.45 -0.39
N VAL A 323 -9.20 0.12 -1.33
CA VAL A 323 -9.39 -0.46 -2.66
C VAL A 323 -8.19 -0.11 -3.52
N ALA A 324 -7.35 -1.10 -3.80
CA ALA A 324 -6.09 -0.94 -4.52
C ALA A 324 -6.26 -1.12 -6.03
N ASP A 325 -7.19 -1.98 -6.44
CA ASP A 325 -7.47 -2.28 -7.84
C ASP A 325 -8.95 -2.63 -8.03
N VAL A 326 -9.44 -2.42 -9.25
CA VAL A 326 -10.77 -2.80 -9.72
C VAL A 326 -10.71 -3.05 -11.21
N GLU A 327 -11.21 -4.21 -11.65
CA GLU A 327 -11.25 -4.59 -13.06
C GLU A 327 -12.68 -4.99 -13.48
N PRO A 328 -13.17 -4.47 -14.61
CA PRO A 328 -14.49 -4.79 -15.14
C PRO A 328 -14.48 -6.02 -16.06
N ALA A 329 -15.46 -6.91 -15.91
CA ALA A 329 -15.71 -8.04 -16.81
C ALA A 329 -17.14 -8.60 -16.62
N ASP A 330 -17.66 -9.37 -17.58
CA ASP A 330 -18.93 -10.11 -17.43
C ASP A 330 -18.63 -11.50 -16.83
N PHE A 331 -18.65 -11.62 -15.49
CA PHE A 331 -18.19 -12.84 -14.80
C PHE A 331 -19.26 -13.95 -14.77
N ASP A 332 -20.54 -13.62 -14.89
CA ASP A 332 -21.61 -14.62 -14.90
C ASP A 332 -22.17 -14.94 -16.30
N GLY A 333 -21.79 -14.17 -17.31
CA GLY A 333 -22.14 -14.37 -18.71
C GLY A 333 -23.54 -13.87 -19.06
N ASP A 334 -24.13 -12.97 -18.26
CA ASP A 334 -25.47 -12.42 -18.49
C ASP A 334 -25.49 -11.21 -19.44
N GLY A 335 -24.30 -10.69 -19.78
CA GLY A 335 -24.09 -9.60 -20.72
C GLY A 335 -24.02 -8.21 -20.08
N ASP A 336 -24.17 -8.09 -18.76
CA ASP A 336 -23.80 -6.88 -18.04
C ASP A 336 -22.37 -6.95 -17.46
N VAL A 337 -21.82 -5.78 -17.12
CA VAL A 337 -20.44 -5.69 -16.65
C VAL A 337 -20.40 -5.70 -15.12
N ASP A 338 -19.80 -6.74 -14.57
CA ASP A 338 -19.43 -6.90 -13.16
C ASP A 338 -18.07 -6.26 -12.86
N LEU A 339 -17.69 -6.22 -11.57
CA LEU A 339 -16.40 -5.68 -11.12
C LEU A 339 -15.72 -6.63 -10.12
N ILE A 340 -14.49 -7.06 -10.41
CA ILE A 340 -13.62 -7.69 -9.42
C ILE A 340 -12.78 -6.62 -8.70
N VAL A 341 -12.67 -6.71 -7.38
CA VAL A 341 -12.11 -5.65 -6.53
C VAL A 341 -11.02 -6.20 -5.62
N ALA A 342 -9.83 -5.61 -5.70
CA ALA A 342 -8.74 -5.86 -4.75
C ALA A 342 -8.84 -4.90 -3.55
N GLU A 343 -9.28 -5.43 -2.41
CA GLU A 343 -9.25 -4.71 -1.15
C GLU A 343 -7.98 -5.12 -0.38
N PHE A 344 -6.99 -4.22 -0.30
CA PHE A 344 -5.68 -4.51 0.28
C PHE A 344 -5.74 -4.77 1.80
N GLY A 345 -6.35 -3.88 2.59
CA GLY A 345 -6.46 -4.05 4.04
C GLY A 345 -5.15 -4.36 4.80
N TRP A 346 -5.23 -4.69 6.09
CA TRP A 346 -4.05 -5.12 6.86
C TRP A 346 -4.39 -6.22 7.88
N HIS A 347 -5.04 -5.87 9.00
CA HIS A 347 -5.35 -6.81 10.08
C HIS A 347 -6.85 -7.08 10.25
N LYS A 348 -7.71 -6.18 9.75
CA LYS A 348 -9.16 -6.22 9.99
C LYS A 348 -9.98 -6.08 8.72
N THR A 349 -9.39 -5.52 7.69
CA THR A 349 -9.99 -5.38 6.36
C THR A 349 -9.11 -6.07 5.34
N GLY A 350 -9.59 -6.10 4.09
CA GLY A 350 -8.90 -6.71 2.97
C GLY A 350 -9.52 -8.04 2.57
N ARG A 351 -9.88 -8.16 1.29
CA ARG A 351 -10.64 -9.23 0.64
C ARG A 351 -10.40 -9.14 -0.87
N ILE A 352 -10.81 -10.18 -1.58
CA ILE A 352 -11.17 -10.10 -3.00
C ILE A 352 -12.69 -10.12 -3.07
N LEU A 353 -13.29 -9.11 -3.70
CA LEU A 353 -14.74 -8.96 -3.82
C LEU A 353 -15.16 -9.02 -5.28
N LEU A 354 -16.29 -9.66 -5.55
CA LEU A 354 -17.03 -9.50 -6.79
C LEU A 354 -18.22 -8.59 -6.50
N LEU A 355 -18.33 -7.50 -7.26
CA LEU A 355 -19.54 -6.71 -7.35
C LEU A 355 -20.26 -7.19 -8.62
N GLU A 356 -21.25 -8.04 -8.42
CA GLU A 356 -22.09 -8.58 -9.49
C GLU A 356 -23.15 -7.54 -9.86
N ASN A 357 -23.15 -7.08 -11.11
CA ASN A 357 -24.15 -6.16 -11.59
C ASN A 357 -25.47 -6.91 -11.74
N LYS A 358 -26.56 -6.23 -11.34
CA LYS A 358 -27.89 -6.79 -11.39
C LYS A 358 -28.73 -6.00 -12.38
N PRO A 359 -29.52 -6.69 -13.21
CA PRO A 359 -30.42 -6.06 -14.14
C PRO A 359 -31.30 -5.03 -13.44
N ASN A 360 -31.24 -3.78 -13.89
CA ASN A 360 -32.06 -2.71 -13.35
C ASN A 360 -32.72 -1.90 -14.47
N ALA A 361 -33.97 -1.49 -14.24
CA ALA A 361 -34.73 -0.69 -15.19
C ALA A 361 -34.32 0.80 -15.22
N SER A 362 -33.34 1.21 -14.41
CA SER A 362 -32.99 2.62 -14.19
C SER A 362 -31.81 3.09 -15.07
N GLY A 363 -31.11 2.15 -15.72
CA GLY A 363 -29.86 2.43 -16.45
C GLY A 363 -28.69 2.82 -15.55
N ILE A 364 -28.80 2.58 -14.24
CA ILE A 364 -27.72 2.81 -13.26
C ILE A 364 -27.41 1.45 -12.65
N PRO A 365 -26.24 0.85 -12.92
CA PRO A 365 -25.80 -0.43 -12.37
C PRO A 365 -26.07 -0.56 -10.87
N GLN A 366 -26.59 -1.72 -10.46
CA GLN A 366 -26.84 -2.04 -9.06
C GLN A 366 -26.05 -3.29 -8.74
N PHE A 367 -25.19 -3.22 -7.72
CA PHE A 367 -24.28 -4.30 -7.43
C PHE A 367 -24.71 -5.13 -6.22
N GLU A 368 -24.68 -6.45 -6.38
CA GLU A 368 -24.65 -7.41 -5.28
C GLU A 368 -23.19 -7.74 -4.95
N LEU A 369 -22.84 -7.69 -3.66
CA LEU A 369 -21.47 -7.90 -3.21
C LEU A 369 -21.25 -9.34 -2.74
N HIS A 370 -20.29 -10.02 -3.36
CA HIS A 370 -19.81 -11.35 -2.99
C HIS A 370 -18.35 -11.30 -2.52
N VAL A 371 -18.02 -12.10 -1.51
CA VAL A 371 -16.63 -12.28 -1.08
C VAL A 371 -16.07 -13.51 -1.80
N VAL A 372 -15.10 -13.29 -2.69
CA VAL A 372 -14.42 -14.36 -3.43
C VAL A 372 -13.29 -14.96 -2.58
N ASP A 373 -12.51 -14.10 -1.93
CA ASP A 373 -11.44 -14.51 -1.01
C ASP A 373 -11.42 -13.60 0.22
N PRO A 374 -11.42 -14.15 1.46
CA PRO A 374 -11.43 -13.35 2.67
C PRO A 374 -10.06 -12.81 3.10
N ARG A 375 -8.96 -13.15 2.41
CA ARG A 375 -7.61 -12.74 2.76
C ARG A 375 -7.38 -11.25 2.49
N SER A 376 -6.55 -10.63 3.33
CA SER A 376 -6.00 -9.29 3.09
C SER A 376 -4.78 -9.35 2.17
N GLY A 377 -4.21 -8.20 1.83
CA GLY A 377 -2.98 -8.06 1.06
C GLY A 377 -3.14 -7.96 -0.45
N THR A 378 -4.35 -8.14 -1.00
CA THR A 378 -4.57 -8.10 -2.45
C THR A 378 -4.29 -6.70 -3.02
N ILE A 379 -3.34 -6.61 -3.95
CA ILE A 379 -3.00 -5.35 -4.62
C ILE A 379 -3.41 -5.29 -6.07
N HIS A 380 -3.39 -6.40 -6.83
CA HIS A 380 -3.80 -6.45 -8.25
C HIS A 380 -4.75 -7.63 -8.51
N VAL A 381 -5.66 -7.44 -9.47
CA VAL A 381 -6.60 -8.46 -9.96
C VAL A 381 -6.79 -8.41 -11.50
N PRO A 382 -5.73 -8.44 -12.33
CA PRO A 382 -5.88 -8.46 -13.78
C PRO A 382 -6.78 -9.60 -14.26
N VAL A 383 -7.67 -9.27 -15.20
CA VAL A 383 -8.63 -10.19 -15.82
C VAL A 383 -8.11 -10.70 -17.15
N ALA A 384 -8.26 -12.00 -17.40
CA ALA A 384 -7.95 -12.66 -18.66
C ALA A 384 -8.74 -13.98 -18.77
N ASP A 385 -8.86 -14.54 -19.97
CA ASP A 385 -9.30 -15.94 -20.15
C ASP A 385 -8.07 -16.84 -20.06
N LEU A 386 -7.86 -17.51 -18.92
CA LEU A 386 -6.63 -18.25 -18.63
C LEU A 386 -6.69 -19.70 -19.09
N ASP A 387 -7.90 -20.27 -19.22
CA ASP A 387 -8.10 -21.66 -19.66
C ASP A 387 -8.73 -21.79 -21.07
N GLY A 388 -8.98 -20.67 -21.74
CA GLY A 388 -9.40 -20.59 -23.13
C GLY A 388 -10.86 -20.97 -23.36
N ASP A 389 -11.69 -20.91 -22.32
CA ASP A 389 -13.09 -21.32 -22.39
C ASP A 389 -14.07 -20.16 -22.63
N GLY A 390 -13.54 -18.95 -22.76
CA GLY A 390 -14.27 -17.73 -23.08
C GLY A 390 -14.92 -17.05 -21.87
N ARG A 391 -14.77 -17.58 -20.65
CA ARG A 391 -15.17 -16.87 -19.43
C ARG A 391 -14.01 -16.04 -18.88
N PRO A 392 -14.27 -14.84 -18.33
CA PRO A 392 -13.20 -14.08 -17.71
C PRO A 392 -12.80 -14.73 -16.39
N ASP A 393 -11.52 -15.06 -16.29
CA ASP A 393 -10.80 -15.42 -15.07
C ASP A 393 -10.04 -14.20 -14.53
N PHE A 394 -9.33 -14.36 -13.42
CA PHE A 394 -8.38 -13.35 -12.98
C PHE A 394 -7.21 -13.94 -12.21
N VAL A 395 -6.09 -13.20 -12.20
CA VAL A 395 -4.94 -13.49 -11.33
C VAL A 395 -4.90 -12.48 -10.21
N ALA A 396 -4.76 -12.92 -8.96
CA ALA A 396 -4.61 -12.05 -7.80
C ALA A 396 -3.16 -12.04 -7.31
N LEU A 397 -2.61 -10.85 -7.11
CA LEU A 397 -1.39 -10.66 -6.32
C LEU A 397 -1.74 -10.32 -4.88
N ILE A 398 -1.50 -11.25 -3.96
CA ILE A 398 -1.78 -11.13 -2.53
C ILE A 398 -0.46 -10.94 -1.79
N SER A 399 -0.15 -9.69 -1.45
CA SER A 399 1.11 -9.28 -0.83
C SER A 399 1.07 -9.36 0.71
N GLN A 400 2.12 -8.86 1.38
CA GLN A 400 2.22 -8.75 2.84
C GLN A 400 2.22 -10.11 3.54
N GLU A 401 1.18 -10.45 4.30
CA GLU A 401 1.20 -11.68 5.10
C GLU A 401 1.29 -12.96 4.23
N HIS A 402 0.71 -12.92 3.04
CA HIS A 402 0.54 -14.12 2.22
C HIS A 402 1.62 -14.29 1.15
N GLU A 403 2.05 -13.21 0.49
CA GLU A 403 3.05 -13.21 -0.59
C GLU A 403 2.80 -14.32 -1.63
N THR A 404 1.57 -14.37 -2.16
CA THR A 404 1.16 -15.34 -3.18
C THR A 404 0.68 -14.70 -4.47
N VAL A 405 0.83 -15.44 -5.57
CA VAL A 405 0.14 -15.20 -6.84
C VAL A 405 -0.80 -16.39 -7.08
N GLU A 406 -2.07 -16.09 -7.32
CA GLU A 406 -3.14 -17.08 -7.39
C GLU A 406 -4.00 -16.80 -8.62
N ALA A 407 -4.28 -17.82 -9.42
CA ALA A 407 -5.31 -17.78 -10.46
C ALA A 407 -6.68 -18.13 -9.86
N PHE A 408 -7.72 -17.48 -10.34
CA PHE A 408 -9.11 -17.72 -10.01
C PHE A 408 -9.86 -18.03 -11.30
N ILE A 409 -9.98 -19.33 -11.59
CA ILE A 409 -10.62 -19.84 -12.80
C ILE A 409 -12.14 -19.82 -12.61
N ASN A 410 -12.84 -19.12 -13.48
CA ASN A 410 -14.27 -18.91 -13.42
C ASN A 410 -15.02 -20.16 -13.89
N GLU A 411 -15.72 -20.83 -12.98
CA GLU A 411 -16.53 -22.02 -13.26
C GLU A 411 -18.00 -21.67 -13.58
N GLY A 412 -18.26 -20.38 -13.86
CA GLY A 412 -19.56 -19.81 -14.13
C GLY A 412 -20.40 -19.58 -12.87
N GLN A 413 -21.43 -18.75 -13.00
CA GLN A 413 -22.37 -18.42 -11.92
C GLN A 413 -21.63 -17.88 -10.68
N ASN A 414 -20.65 -17.01 -10.90
CA ASN A 414 -19.87 -16.34 -9.86
C ASN A 414 -19.09 -17.27 -8.92
N ARG A 415 -18.72 -18.46 -9.42
CA ARG A 415 -17.84 -19.39 -8.70
C ARG A 415 -16.46 -19.43 -9.34
N PHE A 416 -15.44 -19.38 -8.48
CA PHE A 416 -14.05 -19.44 -8.91
C PHE A 416 -13.33 -20.61 -8.25
N ARG A 417 -12.61 -21.38 -9.06
CA ARG A 417 -11.62 -22.36 -8.60
C ARG A 417 -10.28 -21.64 -8.42
N ARG A 418 -9.75 -21.67 -7.21
CA ARG A 418 -8.45 -21.07 -6.88
C ARG A 418 -7.32 -22.04 -7.19
N GLU A 419 -6.31 -21.57 -7.92
CA GLU A 419 -5.08 -22.29 -8.23
C GLU A 419 -3.86 -21.43 -7.85
N THR A 420 -2.90 -22.02 -7.15
CA THR A 420 -1.72 -21.28 -6.69
C THR A 420 -0.63 -21.31 -7.76
N ILE A 421 -0.28 -20.14 -8.30
CA ILE A 421 0.83 -19.96 -9.26
C ILE A 421 2.15 -19.91 -8.50
N PHE A 422 2.22 -19.10 -7.45
CA PHE A 422 3.44 -18.88 -6.68
C PHE A 422 3.14 -18.61 -5.21
N THR A 423 4.01 -19.12 -4.34
CA THR A 423 4.04 -18.77 -2.91
C THR A 423 5.47 -18.42 -2.53
N ALA A 424 5.68 -17.21 -2.03
CA ALA A 424 7.00 -16.80 -1.61
C ALA A 424 7.48 -17.60 -0.40
N GLY A 425 8.80 -17.80 -0.33
CA GLY A 425 9.45 -18.47 0.78
C GLY A 425 9.61 -17.61 2.04
N ASP A 426 9.14 -16.36 2.03
CA ASP A 426 9.30 -15.39 3.11
C ASP A 426 8.06 -14.46 3.16
N PRO A 427 7.51 -14.12 4.34
CA PRO A 427 6.37 -13.20 4.46
C PRO A 427 6.77 -11.72 4.30
N ALA A 428 8.05 -11.39 4.24
CA ALA A 428 8.55 -10.04 3.92
C ALA A 428 9.23 -10.05 2.54
N PHE A 429 8.63 -10.77 1.58
CA PHE A 429 9.21 -10.95 0.25
C PHE A 429 9.12 -9.73 -0.66
N GLY A 430 8.15 -8.84 -0.38
CA GLY A 430 8.06 -7.51 -0.98
C GLY A 430 7.34 -7.48 -2.32
N SER A 431 6.35 -8.34 -2.54
CA SER A 431 5.51 -8.33 -3.74
C SER A 431 4.98 -6.92 -4.06
N SER A 432 5.26 -6.44 -5.27
CA SER A 432 4.94 -5.06 -5.68
C SER A 432 4.10 -4.96 -6.95
N GLY A 433 4.18 -5.95 -7.84
CA GLY A 433 3.28 -5.99 -8.98
C GLY A 433 3.33 -7.21 -9.88
N ILE A 434 2.29 -7.34 -10.69
CA ILE A 434 2.16 -8.30 -11.78
C ILE A 434 1.68 -7.65 -13.07
N GLU A 435 2.05 -8.26 -14.19
CA GLU A 435 1.46 -8.09 -15.53
C GLU A 435 1.24 -9.47 -16.14
N LEU A 436 0.10 -9.66 -16.83
CA LEU A 436 -0.17 -10.87 -17.60
C LEU A 436 0.27 -10.63 -19.05
N VAL A 437 1.17 -11.47 -19.54
CA VAL A 437 1.77 -11.32 -20.87
C VAL A 437 2.31 -12.66 -21.36
N ASP A 438 2.15 -12.96 -22.64
CA ASP A 438 2.78 -14.13 -23.30
C ASP A 438 4.23 -13.74 -23.67
N LEU A 439 5.19 -14.02 -22.77
CA LEU A 439 6.55 -13.47 -22.87
C LEU A 439 7.43 -14.25 -23.85
N ASP A 440 7.18 -15.54 -24.02
CA ASP A 440 7.91 -16.43 -24.95
C ASP A 440 7.16 -16.75 -26.25
N ARG A 441 5.91 -16.28 -26.38
CA ARG A 441 5.06 -16.35 -27.57
C ARG A 441 4.60 -17.75 -27.91
N ASP A 442 4.38 -18.58 -26.91
CA ASP A 442 3.83 -19.93 -27.08
C ASP A 442 2.29 -19.95 -27.12
N GLY A 443 1.66 -18.82 -26.76
CA GLY A 443 0.22 -18.60 -26.80
C GLY A 443 -0.46 -18.66 -25.43
N ASP A 444 0.26 -19.04 -24.38
CA ASP A 444 -0.23 -19.06 -23.01
C ASP A 444 0.16 -17.76 -22.28
N LEU A 445 -0.73 -17.25 -21.43
CA LEU A 445 -0.41 -16.05 -20.65
C LEU A 445 0.49 -16.40 -19.45
N ASP A 446 1.63 -15.72 -19.36
CA ASP A 446 2.54 -15.78 -18.22
C ASP A 446 2.25 -14.71 -17.17
N VAL A 447 2.99 -14.76 -16.06
CA VAL A 447 3.02 -13.68 -15.07
C VAL A 447 4.41 -13.05 -15.00
N LEU A 448 4.52 -11.80 -15.46
CA LEU A 448 5.67 -10.94 -15.16
C LEU A 448 5.49 -10.36 -13.77
N TYR A 449 6.37 -10.70 -12.84
CA TYR A 449 6.24 -10.43 -11.41
C TYR A 449 7.39 -9.57 -10.87
N THR A 450 7.08 -8.62 -10.00
CA THR A 450 8.08 -7.81 -9.30
C THR A 450 7.97 -7.95 -7.78
N ASN A 451 9.12 -8.08 -7.13
CA ASN A 451 9.23 -7.89 -5.69
C ASN A 451 10.34 -6.90 -5.34
N GLY A 452 9.95 -5.81 -4.71
CA GLY A 452 10.88 -4.78 -4.30
C GLY A 452 10.38 -3.91 -3.16
N ASP A 453 9.12 -4.11 -2.73
CA ASP A 453 8.54 -3.32 -1.65
C ASP A 453 9.32 -3.57 -0.35
N THR A 454 9.58 -2.47 0.37
CA THR A 454 10.29 -2.50 1.64
C THR A 454 9.68 -1.50 2.63
N PHE A 455 8.45 -1.04 2.39
CA PHE A 455 7.81 -0.01 3.21
C PHE A 455 7.36 -0.55 4.58
N ASP A 456 7.42 -1.86 4.77
CA ASP A 456 7.11 -2.60 6.00
C ASP A 456 8.31 -2.65 6.99
N SER A 457 9.51 -2.86 6.46
CA SER A 457 10.71 -3.22 7.22
C SER A 457 11.86 -2.23 7.04
N PHE A 458 11.85 -1.45 5.96
CA PHE A 458 12.91 -0.54 5.55
C PHE A 458 14.27 -1.24 5.35
N TYR A 459 14.31 -2.55 5.14
CA TYR A 459 15.52 -3.29 4.79
C TYR A 459 15.43 -3.77 3.34
N LEU A 460 16.40 -3.35 2.51
CA LEU A 460 16.58 -3.96 1.19
C LEU A 460 16.86 -5.46 1.33
N LYS A 461 16.34 -6.27 0.41
CA LYS A 461 16.51 -7.72 0.42
C LYS A 461 17.33 -8.19 -0.78
N PRO A 462 18.22 -9.19 -0.60
CA PRO A 462 19.07 -9.71 -1.68
C PRO A 462 18.27 -10.43 -2.78
N TYR A 463 17.03 -10.81 -2.48
CA TYR A 463 16.12 -11.49 -3.40
C TYR A 463 15.10 -10.55 -4.07
N HIS A 464 15.21 -9.23 -3.92
CA HIS A 464 14.34 -8.28 -4.64
C HIS A 464 14.73 -8.19 -6.12
N GLY A 465 13.75 -8.34 -7.00
CA GLY A 465 13.99 -8.39 -8.43
C GLY A 465 12.75 -8.62 -9.29
N ILE A 466 13.02 -8.82 -10.57
CA ILE A 466 12.05 -9.10 -11.62
C ILE A 466 12.06 -10.60 -11.87
N ARG A 467 10.88 -11.22 -11.94
CA ARG A 467 10.69 -12.64 -12.23
C ARG A 467 9.67 -12.83 -13.33
N TRP A 468 9.81 -13.94 -14.02
CA TRP A 468 8.86 -14.44 -14.98
C TRP A 468 8.36 -15.80 -14.49
N PHE A 469 7.05 -15.92 -14.31
CA PHE A 469 6.40 -17.20 -14.05
C PHE A 469 5.83 -17.68 -15.38
N GLU A 470 6.59 -18.52 -16.06
CA GLU A 470 6.28 -19.09 -17.38
C GLU A 470 5.20 -20.16 -17.21
N ASN A 471 4.06 -19.97 -17.85
CA ASN A 471 3.00 -20.95 -17.91
C ASN A 471 3.42 -22.06 -18.89
N GLN A 472 3.49 -23.32 -18.44
CA GLN A 472 3.93 -24.43 -19.29
C GLN A 472 2.80 -25.06 -20.12
N GLY A 473 1.61 -24.45 -20.13
CA GLY A 473 0.42 -24.93 -20.84
C GLY A 473 -0.24 -26.17 -20.23
N ASP A 474 0.31 -26.73 -19.14
CA ASP A 474 -0.22 -27.89 -18.43
C ASP A 474 -0.74 -27.54 -17.01
N GLY A 475 -0.87 -26.23 -16.72
CA GLY A 475 -1.26 -25.71 -15.41
C GLY A 475 -0.09 -25.60 -14.42
N SER A 476 1.15 -25.93 -14.82
CA SER A 476 2.35 -25.68 -14.03
C SER A 476 3.06 -24.40 -14.45
N PHE A 477 3.75 -23.76 -13.50
CA PHE A 477 4.51 -22.54 -13.74
C PHE A 477 6.00 -22.73 -13.41
N ALA A 478 6.87 -22.40 -14.37
CA ALA A 478 8.31 -22.33 -14.15
C ALA A 478 8.72 -20.92 -13.70
N VAL A 479 9.49 -20.83 -12.60
CA VAL A 479 9.88 -19.54 -12.03
C VAL A 479 11.31 -19.17 -12.45
N HIS A 480 11.42 -18.10 -13.23
CA HIS A 480 12.69 -17.52 -13.68
C HIS A 480 13.00 -16.23 -12.94
N HIS A 481 14.22 -16.08 -12.46
CA HIS A 481 14.71 -14.82 -11.91
C HIS A 481 15.48 -14.05 -12.98
N LEU A 482 14.86 -13.00 -13.52
CA LEU A 482 15.39 -12.29 -14.68
C LEU A 482 16.47 -11.29 -14.27
N ALA A 483 16.23 -10.50 -13.22
CA ALA A 483 17.19 -9.50 -12.78
C ALA A 483 17.01 -9.12 -11.30
N ALA A 484 18.13 -8.98 -10.59
CA ALA A 484 18.12 -8.33 -9.27
C ALA A 484 17.87 -6.83 -9.45
N MET A 485 16.89 -6.30 -8.73
CA MET A 485 16.50 -4.88 -8.78
C MET A 485 15.84 -4.47 -7.46
N PRO A 486 16.64 -4.07 -6.46
CA PRO A 486 16.10 -3.60 -5.18
C PRO A 486 15.14 -2.43 -5.37
N GLY A 487 13.97 -2.51 -4.74
CA GLY A 487 12.95 -1.48 -4.86
C GLY A 487 12.08 -1.58 -6.11
N VAL A 488 12.27 -2.58 -6.98
CA VAL A 488 11.43 -2.73 -8.17
C VAL A 488 9.95 -2.74 -7.79
N HIS A 489 9.19 -1.82 -8.37
CA HIS A 489 7.81 -1.59 -8.03
C HIS A 489 6.88 -1.99 -9.18
N ARG A 490 7.31 -1.79 -10.44
CA ARG A 490 6.59 -2.20 -11.65
C ARG A 490 7.57 -2.69 -12.69
N ALA A 491 7.13 -3.67 -13.48
CA ALA A 491 7.74 -4.07 -14.73
C ALA A 491 6.62 -4.21 -15.77
N LEU A 492 6.90 -3.83 -17.01
CA LEU A 492 6.00 -3.95 -18.15
C LEU A 492 6.76 -4.49 -19.36
N ALA A 493 6.13 -5.36 -20.15
CA ALA A 493 6.70 -5.94 -21.35
C ALA A 493 6.33 -5.17 -22.63
N GLY A 494 7.24 -5.16 -23.61
CA GLY A 494 7.02 -4.53 -24.92
C GLY A 494 8.22 -4.69 -25.85
N ASP A 495 7.99 -4.64 -27.16
CA ASP A 495 9.07 -4.68 -28.17
C ASP A 495 9.66 -3.27 -28.36
N PHE A 496 10.77 -2.96 -27.69
CA PHE A 496 11.32 -1.59 -27.70
C PHE A 496 12.36 -1.35 -28.80
N ASP A 497 12.96 -2.41 -29.33
CA ASP A 497 13.97 -2.33 -30.38
C ASP A 497 13.45 -2.72 -31.78
N GLY A 498 12.24 -3.28 -31.84
CA GLY A 498 11.55 -3.64 -33.07
C GLY A 498 12.07 -4.92 -33.70
N ASP A 499 12.79 -5.76 -32.95
CA ASP A 499 13.31 -7.04 -33.44
C ASP A 499 12.24 -8.15 -33.42
N GLY A 500 11.11 -7.87 -32.76
CA GLY A 500 9.97 -8.75 -32.70
C GLY A 500 10.10 -9.83 -31.64
N ASP A 501 10.84 -9.65 -30.55
CA ASP A 501 10.55 -10.32 -29.28
C ASP A 501 9.98 -9.31 -28.24
N LEU A 502 9.74 -9.74 -27.00
CA LEU A 502 9.25 -8.84 -25.94
C LEU A 502 10.37 -8.55 -24.95
N ASP A 503 10.72 -7.28 -24.82
CA ASP A 503 11.60 -6.78 -23.78
C ASP A 503 10.83 -6.49 -22.49
N ILE A 504 11.54 -6.13 -21.42
CA ILE A 504 10.94 -5.67 -20.15
C ILE A 504 11.51 -4.32 -19.74
N ALA A 505 10.66 -3.34 -19.49
CA ALA A 505 11.01 -2.11 -18.80
C ALA A 505 10.55 -2.19 -17.34
N ALA A 506 11.36 -1.71 -16.39
CA ALA A 506 11.02 -1.73 -14.97
C ALA A 506 11.42 -0.45 -14.25
N CYS A 507 10.72 -0.13 -13.16
CA CYS A 507 11.00 1.04 -12.34
C CYS A 507 11.03 0.70 -10.84
N ALA A 508 11.84 1.44 -10.08
CA ALA A 508 12.03 1.22 -8.65
C ALA A 508 11.56 2.39 -7.79
N MET A 509 10.99 2.04 -6.63
CA MET A 509 10.66 2.91 -5.53
C MET A 509 11.31 2.39 -4.24
N ILE A 510 12.25 3.16 -3.69
CA ILE A 510 12.89 2.87 -2.42
C ILE A 510 12.52 3.98 -1.43
N PRO A 511 12.07 3.67 -0.21
CA PRO A 511 11.80 4.69 0.80
C PRO A 511 13.08 5.47 1.11
N PRO A 512 13.00 6.78 1.39
CA PRO A 512 14.17 7.63 1.58
C PRO A 512 15.03 7.23 2.80
N ASN A 513 14.45 6.50 3.76
CA ASN A 513 15.09 6.12 5.03
C ASN A 513 15.24 4.60 5.14
N ILE A 514 16.04 3.99 4.27
CA ILE A 514 16.41 2.57 4.42
C ILE A 514 17.40 2.35 5.56
N ASN A 515 17.28 1.21 6.23
CA ASN A 515 18.22 0.71 7.20
C ASN A 515 19.48 0.14 6.52
N GLY A 516 20.62 0.14 7.22
CA GLY A 516 21.85 -0.54 6.77
C GLY A 516 22.86 0.32 5.99
N ASN A 517 22.63 1.63 5.84
CA ASN A 517 23.54 2.60 5.20
C ASN A 517 24.01 2.19 3.78
N GLN A 518 23.19 1.50 3.01
CA GLN A 518 23.55 1.14 1.65
C GLN A 518 23.47 2.34 0.71
N PRO A 519 24.46 2.55 -0.17
CA PRO A 519 24.43 3.63 -1.14
C PRO A 519 23.40 3.35 -2.24
N LEU A 520 22.28 4.08 -2.22
CA LEU A 520 21.23 3.97 -3.24
C LEU A 520 21.69 4.42 -4.64
N SER A 521 22.84 5.11 -4.73
CA SER A 521 23.42 5.58 -6.00
C SER A 521 23.71 4.46 -6.99
N ASP A 522 23.85 3.24 -6.50
CA ASP A 522 24.32 2.11 -7.28
C ASP A 522 23.15 1.28 -7.86
N PHE A 523 21.91 1.61 -7.51
CA PHE A 523 20.72 0.89 -7.96
C PHE A 523 20.06 1.57 -9.16
N ASP A 524 19.51 0.73 -10.03
CA ASP A 524 18.72 1.17 -11.17
C ASP A 524 17.34 1.64 -10.70
N ALA A 525 17.02 2.88 -11.04
CA ALA A 525 15.71 3.49 -10.86
C ALA A 525 14.77 3.16 -12.03
N VAL A 526 15.33 3.08 -13.24
CA VAL A 526 14.65 2.63 -14.45
C VAL A 526 15.59 1.69 -15.17
N LEU A 527 15.10 0.50 -15.47
CA LEU A 527 15.83 -0.61 -16.09
C LEU A 527 15.11 -1.03 -17.37
N TRP A 528 15.88 -1.40 -18.39
CA TRP A 528 15.38 -2.17 -19.52
C TRP A 528 16.15 -3.49 -19.60
N LEU A 529 15.43 -4.57 -19.81
CA LEU A 529 15.92 -5.91 -20.07
C LEU A 529 15.58 -6.24 -21.52
N GLU A 530 16.59 -6.18 -22.38
CA GLU A 530 16.50 -6.54 -23.80
C GLU A 530 16.45 -8.06 -23.91
N GLN A 531 15.41 -8.63 -24.52
CA GLN A 531 15.43 -10.04 -24.83
C GLN A 531 16.35 -10.26 -26.04
N THR A 532 17.35 -11.12 -25.88
CA THR A 532 18.41 -11.36 -26.90
C THR A 532 18.33 -12.74 -27.53
N ALA A 533 17.52 -13.59 -26.90
CA ALA A 533 17.09 -14.92 -27.31
C ALA A 533 15.93 -15.32 -26.38
N PRO A 534 15.08 -16.29 -26.75
CA PRO A 534 13.96 -16.72 -25.92
C PRO A 534 14.37 -16.98 -24.46
N GLY A 535 13.77 -16.23 -23.53
CA GLY A 535 14.00 -16.28 -22.09
C GLY A 535 15.35 -15.73 -21.61
N LYS A 536 16.16 -15.09 -22.47
CA LYS A 536 17.48 -14.55 -22.13
C LYS A 536 17.52 -13.04 -22.28
N PHE A 537 17.81 -12.36 -21.18
CA PHE A 537 17.74 -10.90 -21.11
C PHE A 537 19.11 -10.24 -20.86
N ALA A 538 19.38 -9.15 -21.59
CA ALA A 538 20.52 -8.27 -21.40
C ALA A 538 20.09 -7.00 -20.64
N ARG A 539 20.86 -6.63 -19.60
CA ARG A 539 20.50 -5.56 -18.66
C ARG A 539 21.01 -4.18 -19.09
N HIS A 540 20.10 -3.26 -19.40
CA HIS A 540 20.41 -1.86 -19.72
C HIS A 540 19.91 -0.88 -18.65
N SER A 541 20.83 -0.32 -17.88
CA SER A 541 20.53 0.73 -16.88
C SER A 541 20.13 2.05 -17.57
N LEU A 542 18.83 2.39 -17.58
CA LEU A 542 18.34 3.65 -18.18
C LEU A 542 18.43 4.85 -17.23
N GLN A 543 18.28 4.61 -15.93
CA GLN A 543 18.45 5.63 -14.88
C GLN A 543 18.94 4.98 -13.58
N ARG A 544 19.88 5.62 -12.87
CA ARG A 544 20.38 5.21 -11.54
C ARG A 544 20.06 6.22 -10.44
N ALA A 545 20.14 5.78 -9.18
CA ALA A 545 20.01 6.56 -7.93
C ALA A 545 18.62 7.13 -7.60
N ALA A 546 17.81 7.42 -8.62
CA ALA A 546 16.52 8.11 -8.53
C ALA A 546 15.34 7.14 -8.28
N CYS A 547 15.44 6.22 -7.32
CA CYS A 547 14.44 5.17 -7.08
C CYS A 547 13.18 5.73 -6.38
N HIS A 548 12.39 6.54 -7.09
CA HIS A 548 11.16 7.16 -6.60
C HIS A 548 9.97 6.95 -7.55
N HIS A 549 10.03 5.92 -8.40
CA HIS A 549 9.04 5.62 -9.42
C HIS A 549 8.09 4.52 -8.94
N SER A 550 6.84 4.87 -8.68
CA SER A 550 5.77 3.94 -8.24
C SER A 550 4.88 3.45 -9.38
N ALA A 551 4.96 4.07 -10.56
CA ALA A 551 4.12 3.74 -11.70
C ALA A 551 4.89 3.94 -13.02
N MET A 552 4.50 3.19 -14.04
CA MET A 552 4.98 3.31 -15.41
C MET A 552 3.87 2.87 -16.38
N ALA A 553 3.99 3.25 -17.64
CA ALA A 553 3.10 2.84 -18.73
C ALA A 553 3.92 2.76 -20.03
N LEU A 554 3.54 1.85 -20.92
CA LEU A 554 4.16 1.62 -22.22
C LEU A 554 3.19 1.86 -23.37
#